data_AF-A0A2K3L1U6-F1
#
_entry.id   AF-A0A2K3L1U6-F1
#
_cell.length_a   1.000
_cell.length_b   1.000
_cell.length_c   1.000
_cell.angle_alpha   90.00
_cell.angle_beta   90.00
_cell.angle_gamma   90.00
#
_symmetry.space_group_name_H-M   'P 1'
#
loop_
_entity.id
_entity.type
_entity.pdbx_description
1 polymer ?
#
loop_
_entity_poly.entity_id
_entity_poly.type
_entity_poly.pdbx_seq_one_letter_code
_entity_poly.pdbx_strand_id
1 'polypeptide(L)'
;MAESLLFGLAESFIGKIASRAVQEASLALGVYDELQDIKNTASLIKAVLLDAEQKQQQNHQLREWLRQIKRVFNDAEDIIDDFECEALRKHVVNTSGSFTRK
;
A
#
# COMPACT_ATOMS: atom_id res chain seq x y z
N MET A 1 -13.25 3.83 21.43
CA MET A 1 -13.38 3.76 19.96
C MET A 1 -11.97 3.66 19.40
N ALA A 2 -11.44 2.45 19.38
CA ALA A 2 -10.16 2.11 18.76
C ALA A 2 -10.52 1.24 17.56
N GLU A 3 -11.17 1.83 16.56
CA GLU A 3 -11.16 1.20 15.24
C GLU A 3 -9.70 0.95 14.90
N SER A 4 -9.44 -0.29 14.58
CA SER A 4 -8.24 -0.97 15.05
C SER A 4 -7.02 -0.60 14.21
N LEU A 5 -5.85 -0.49 14.85
CA LEU A 5 -4.64 0.03 14.21
C LEU A 5 -4.31 -0.67 12.88
N LEU A 6 -4.59 -1.97 12.77
CA LEU A 6 -4.39 -2.75 11.55
C LEU A 6 -5.44 -2.46 10.48
N PHE A 7 -6.70 -2.28 10.85
CA PHE A 7 -7.75 -1.90 9.91
C PHE A 7 -7.47 -0.53 9.30
N GLY A 8 -7.10 0.44 10.13
CA GLY A 8 -6.70 1.78 9.67
C GLY A 8 -5.45 1.75 8.78
N LEU A 9 -4.47 0.90 9.11
CA LEU A 9 -3.29 0.69 8.26
C LEU A 9 -3.68 0.13 6.88
N ALA A 10 -4.52 -0.91 6.85
CA ALA A 10 -5.00 -1.50 5.61
C ALA A 10 -5.80 -0.49 4.76
N GLU A 11 -6.62 0.35 5.40
CA GLU A 11 -7.34 1.43 4.73
C GLU A 11 -6.40 2.48 4.13
N SER A 12 -5.41 2.93 4.90
CA SER A 12 -4.38 3.87 4.44
C SER A 12 -3.62 3.31 3.23
N PHE A 13 -3.17 2.06 3.31
CA PHE A 13 -2.45 1.39 2.24
C PHE A 13 -3.26 1.27 0.95
N ILE A 14 -4.54 0.88 1.04
CA ILE A 14 -5.46 0.84 -0.11
C ILE A 14 -5.63 2.25 -0.70
N GLY A 15 -5.73 3.28 0.15
CA GLY A 15 -5.80 4.67 -0.27
C GLY A 15 -4.57 5.12 -1.05
N LYS A 16 -3.36 4.76 -0.59
CA LYS A 16 -2.10 5.03 -1.30
C LYS A 16 -2.06 4.35 -2.67
N ILE A 17 -2.40 3.07 -2.75
CA ILE A 17 -2.45 2.35 -4.04
C ILE A 17 -3.46 2.99 -5.01
N ALA A 18 -4.60 3.44 -4.51
CA ALA A 18 -5.63 4.10 -5.29
C ALA A 18 -5.27 5.56 -5.65
N SER A 19 -4.13 6.08 -5.18
CA SER A 19 -3.70 7.43 -5.49
C SER A 19 -3.40 7.57 -6.98
N ARG A 20 -3.69 8.75 -7.54
CA ARG A 20 -3.47 9.02 -8.95
C ARG A 20 -2.00 8.85 -9.36
N ALA A 21 -1.07 9.30 -8.51
CA ALA A 21 0.36 9.21 -8.77
C ALA A 21 0.82 7.75 -8.92
N VAL A 22 0.39 6.86 -8.00
CA VAL A 22 0.74 5.43 -8.04
C VAL A 22 0.08 4.73 -9.23
N GLN A 23 -1.17 5.07 -9.54
CA GLN A 23 -1.87 4.51 -10.71
C GLN A 23 -1.19 4.91 -12.04
N GLU A 24 -0.78 6.17 -12.19
CA GLU A 24 -0.06 6.62 -13.40
C GLU A 24 1.35 6.00 -13.48
N ALA A 25 2.06 5.91 -12.35
CA ALA A 25 3.38 5.29 -12.29
C ALA A 25 3.34 3.78 -12.62
N SER A 26 2.36 3.06 -12.09
CA SER A 26 2.20 1.62 -12.33
C SER A 26 1.86 1.31 -13.79
N LEU A 27 1.05 2.16 -14.45
CA LEU A 27 0.82 2.09 -15.89
C LEU A 27 2.11 2.31 -16.69
N ALA A 28 2.90 3.34 -16.34
CA ALA A 28 4.16 3.64 -17.01
C ALA A 28 5.21 2.54 -16.86
N LEU A 29 5.15 1.77 -15.75
CA LEU A 29 6.05 0.67 -15.45
C LEU A 29 5.51 -0.71 -15.85
N GLY A 30 4.26 -0.79 -16.31
CA GLY A 30 3.63 -2.02 -16.78
C GLY A 30 3.26 -3.01 -15.68
N VAL A 31 3.01 -2.54 -14.46
CA VAL A 31 2.67 -3.35 -13.27
C VAL A 31 1.27 -3.04 -12.71
N TYR A 32 0.41 -2.47 -13.55
CA TYR A 32 -0.91 -1.99 -13.14
C TYR A 32 -1.82 -3.11 -12.63
N ASP A 33 -1.85 -4.24 -13.34
CA ASP A 33 -2.73 -5.36 -13.02
C ASP A 33 -2.31 -6.02 -11.70
N GLU A 34 -1.00 -6.23 -11.51
CA GLU A 34 -0.44 -6.74 -10.25
C GLU A 34 -0.75 -5.82 -9.08
N LEU A 35 -0.69 -4.50 -9.30
CA LEU A 35 -1.05 -3.51 -8.27
C LEU A 35 -2.54 -3.57 -7.92
N GLN A 36 -3.43 -3.80 -8.89
CA GLN A 36 -4.86 -3.98 -8.61
C GLN A 36 -5.12 -5.28 -7.83
N ASP A 37 -4.40 -6.35 -8.14
CA ASP A 37 -4.51 -7.62 -7.40
C ASP A 37 -4.07 -7.46 -5.94
N ILE A 38 -3.01 -6.70 -5.69
CA ILE A 38 -2.57 -6.34 -4.33
C ILE A 38 -3.65 -5.53 -3.62
N LYS A 39 -4.25 -4.53 -4.28
CA LYS A 39 -5.33 -3.71 -3.71
C LYS A 39 -6.56 -4.55 -3.33
N ASN A 40 -6.95 -5.48 -4.21
CA ASN A 40 -8.08 -6.37 -4.00
C ASN A 40 -7.81 -7.32 -2.82
N THR A 41 -6.60 -7.89 -2.76
CA THR A 41 -6.16 -8.74 -1.65
C THR A 41 -6.16 -7.97 -0.33
N ALA A 42 -5.62 -6.75 -0.31
CA ALA A 42 -5.63 -5.88 0.86
C ALA A 42 -7.07 -5.56 1.32
N SER A 43 -8.00 -5.37 0.39
CA SER A 43 -9.42 -5.14 0.69
C SER A 43 -10.08 -6.36 1.33
N LEU A 44 -9.76 -7.57 0.87
CA LEU A 44 -10.23 -8.81 1.48
C LEU A 44 -9.67 -8.98 2.91
N ILE A 45 -8.39 -8.68 3.11
CA ILE A 45 -7.77 -8.71 4.44
C ILE A 45 -8.45 -7.68 5.35
N LYS A 46 -8.64 -6.43 4.88
CA LYS A 46 -9.33 -5.37 5.64
C LYS A 46 -10.72 -5.81 6.13
N ALA A 47 -11.49 -6.51 5.28
CA ALA A 47 -12.83 -6.99 5.65
C ALA A 47 -12.83 -7.96 6.84
N VAL A 48 -11.77 -8.77 7.00
CA VAL A 48 -11.66 -9.75 8.09
C VAL A 48 -10.95 -9.19 9.33
N LEU A 49 -10.24 -8.07 9.22
CA LEU A 49 -9.43 -7.52 10.32
C LEU A 49 -10.27 -7.06 11.52
N LEU A 50 -11.43 -6.43 11.31
CA LEU A 50 -12.29 -5.97 12.41
C LEU A 50 -12.75 -7.15 13.29
N ASP A 51 -13.23 -8.22 12.66
CA ASP A 51 -13.67 -9.43 13.37
C ASP A 51 -12.49 -10.16 14.04
N ALA A 52 -11.33 -10.19 13.37
CA ALA A 52 -10.13 -10.81 13.89
C ALA A 52 -9.58 -10.08 15.12
N GLU A 53 -9.56 -8.75 15.12
CA GLU A 53 -9.01 -7.96 16.22
C GLU A 53 -9.86 -8.02 17.50
N GLN A 54 -11.18 -8.21 17.37
CA GLN A 54 -12.05 -8.49 18.52
C GLN A 54 -11.76 -9.87 19.14
N LYS A 55 -11.41 -10.87 18.31
CA LYS A 55 -11.19 -12.26 18.74
C LYS A 55 -9.75 -12.53 19.20
N GLN A 56 -8.80 -11.63 18.94
CA GLN A 56 -7.36 -11.85 19.21
C GLN A 56 -7.00 -12.03 20.69
N GLN A 57 -7.83 -11.51 21.60
CA GLN A 57 -7.53 -11.53 23.04
C GLN A 57 -7.47 -12.95 23.60
N GLN A 58 -8.27 -13.85 23.02
CA GLN A 58 -8.41 -15.23 23.48
C GLN A 58 -7.71 -16.25 22.55
N ASN A 59 -7.10 -15.78 21.45
CA ASN A 59 -6.48 -16.66 20.46
C ASN A 59 -5.05 -16.22 20.13
N HIS A 60 -4.07 -16.95 20.67
CA HIS A 60 -2.65 -16.69 20.44
C HIS A 60 -2.23 -16.83 18.97
N GLN A 61 -2.77 -17.81 18.24
CA GLN A 61 -2.46 -18.01 16.83
C GLN A 61 -2.98 -16.84 16.00
N LEU A 62 -4.19 -16.36 16.29
CA LEU A 62 -4.76 -15.19 15.62
C LEU A 62 -3.93 -13.93 15.89
N ARG A 63 -3.45 -13.76 17.13
CA ARG A 63 -2.56 -12.64 17.48
C ARG A 63 -1.24 -12.67 16.72
N GLU A 64 -0.67 -13.86 16.52
CA GLU A 64 0.53 -14.02 15.68
C GLU A 64 0.24 -13.66 14.22
N TRP A 65 -0.88 -14.15 13.69
CA TRP A 65 -1.29 -13.91 12.31
C TRP A 65 -1.51 -12.41 12.04
N LEU A 66 -2.18 -11.70 12.95
CA LEU A 66 -2.36 -10.26 12.88
C LEU A 66 -1.02 -9.51 12.94
N ARG A 67 -0.06 -9.98 13.75
CA ARG A 67 1.28 -9.37 13.80
C ARG A 67 2.03 -9.52 12.47
N GLN A 68 1.92 -10.69 11.83
CA GLN A 68 2.54 -10.91 10.53
C GLN A 68 1.90 -10.05 9.45
N ILE A 69 0.56 -9.95 9.43
CA ILE A 69 -0.15 -9.05 8.51
C ILE A 69 0.33 -7.61 8.68
N LYS A 70 0.51 -7.14 9.92
CA LYS A 70 1.04 -5.79 10.17
C LYS A 70 2.39 -5.58 9.50
N ARG A 71 3.30 -6.56 9.59
CA ARG A 71 4.62 -6.49 8.96
C ARG A 71 4.50 -6.44 7.43
N VAL A 72 3.67 -7.32 6.85
CA VAL A 72 3.45 -7.34 5.39
C VAL A 72 2.91 -6.00 4.88
N PHE A 73 1.96 -5.39 5.59
CA PHE A 73 1.46 -4.06 5.21
C PHE A 73 2.54 -2.99 5.30
N ASN A 74 3.35 -2.99 6.37
CA ASN A 74 4.46 -2.03 6.50
C ASN A 74 5.48 -2.20 5.36
N ASP A 75 5.91 -3.44 5.10
CA ASP A 75 6.90 -3.73 4.04
C ASP A 75 6.34 -3.34 2.66
N ALA A 76 5.06 -3.56 2.43
CA ALA A 76 4.41 -3.17 1.17
C ALA A 76 4.25 -1.64 1.06
N GLU A 77 3.97 -0.95 2.16
CA GLU A 77 3.88 0.51 2.19
C GLU A 77 5.22 1.17 1.85
N ASP A 78 6.33 0.65 2.39
CA ASP A 78 7.68 1.10 2.06
C ASP A 78 7.97 0.96 0.55
N ILE A 79 7.57 -0.16 -0.08
CA ILE A 79 7.75 -0.38 -1.52
C ILE A 79 6.94 0.62 -2.35
N ILE A 80 5.69 0.93 -1.94
CA ILE A 80 4.85 1.91 -2.63
C ILE A 80 5.45 3.32 -2.51
N ASP A 81 5.96 3.68 -1.33
CA ASP A 81 6.59 4.98 -1.10
C ASP A 81 7.87 5.15 -1.97
N ASP A 82 8.66 4.09 -2.12
CA ASP A 82 9.81 4.06 -3.05
C ASP A 82 9.37 4.23 -4.51
N PHE A 83 8.23 3.62 -4.87
CA PHE A 83 7.65 3.72 -6.21
C PHE A 83 7.22 5.15 -6.55
N GLU A 84 6.55 5.83 -5.60
CA GLU A 84 6.19 7.24 -5.73
C GLU A 84 7.44 8.13 -5.87
N CYS A 85 8.47 7.85 -5.07
CA CYS A 85 9.73 8.60 -5.11
C CYS A 85 10.44 8.46 -6.46
N GLU A 86 10.53 7.24 -7.02
CA GLU A 86 11.15 7.01 -8.32
C GLU A 86 10.32 7.59 -9.48
N ALA A 87 8.98 7.55 -9.38
CA ALA A 87 8.11 8.20 -10.36
C ALA A 87 8.33 9.72 -10.39
N LEU A 88 8.40 10.35 -9.21
CA LEU A 88 8.72 11.78 -9.07
C LEU A 88 10.11 12.10 -9.61
N ARG A 89 11.11 11.26 -9.32
CA ARG A 89 12.48 11.43 -9.82
C ARG A 89 12.55 11.42 -11.34
N LYS A 90 11.88 10.46 -11.99
CA LYS A 90 11.77 10.40 -13.46
C LYS A 90 11.08 11.63 -14.04
N HIS A 91 10.01 12.11 -13.39
CA HIS A 91 9.33 13.32 -13.83
C HIS A 91 10.28 14.54 -13.80
N VAL A 92 10.99 14.76 -12.70
CA VAL A 92 11.94 15.88 -12.54
C VAL A 92 13.06 15.83 -13.58
N VAL A 93 13.70 14.67 -13.79
CA VAL A 93 14.77 14.53 -14.80
C VAL A 93 14.28 14.87 -16.21
N ASN A 94 13.06 14.41 -16.56
CA ASN A 94 12.46 14.71 -17.86
C ASN A 94 12.13 16.21 -18.03
N THR A 95 11.70 16.89 -16.96
CA THR A 95 11.42 18.34 -17.02
C THR A 95 12.72 19.15 -17.07
N SER A 96 13.75 18.79 -16.30
CA SER A 96 15.03 19.51 -16.31
C SER A 96 15.79 19.36 -17.64
N GLY A 97 15.73 18.18 -18.27
CA GLY A 97 16.33 17.94 -19.58
C GLY A 97 15.70 18.77 -20.71
N SER A 98 14.44 19.19 -20.58
CA SER A 98 13.80 20.08 -21.56
C SER A 98 14.23 21.54 -21.44
N PHE A 99 14.76 21.97 -20.28
CA PHE A 99 15.25 23.34 -20.09
C PHE A 99 16.70 23.55 -20.57
N THR A 100 17.51 22.50 -20.69
CA THR A 100 18.94 22.60 -21.08
C THR A 100 19.17 22.50 -22.60
N ARG A 101 18.09 22.41 -23.40
CA ARG A 101 18.18 22.35 -24.87
C ARG A 101 17.63 23.65 -25.47
N LYS A 102 18.41 24.72 -25.39
CA LYS A 102 18.21 25.94 -26.18
C LYS A 102 19.53 26.57 -26.55
#